data_AF-A0A6C0J3Q9-F1
#
_entry.id   AF-A0A6C0J3Q9-F1
#
_cell.length_a   1.000
_cell.length_b   1.000
_cell.length_c   1.000
_cell.angle_alpha   90.00
_cell.angle_beta   90.00
_cell.angle_gamma   90.00
#
_symmetry.space_group_name_H-M   'P 1'
#
loop_
_entity.id
_entity.type
_entity.pdbx_description
1 polymer ?
#
loop_
_entity_poly.entity_id
_entity_poly.type
_entity_poly.pdbx_seq_one_letter_code
_entity_poly.pdbx_strand_id
1 'polypeptide(L)'
;MTKGPDGTLYVADDNYIRVIKDGQVTTLAGHNVEQGDPDYGESVDGQGEDASIARAEDIWFVPDGRLLFWDEDRLRTVTMDGTVTTLEPDYDTYRPNEAVDELGNHYYSTMWSEVRGCKGYIKRNTDNEEICIEGPEGDTFAYDLEHKVLYFTDHTAVWIQGERVVVPPASNLWQGFARSEVEFFNGVMSVLPPPPNPDVPDPFDSNRANFSFCPVCLGYATRESGCMYMHHVCPASKRHPGLYAEYANPANGQIEWCTVCGRICKGHGHILRNLPEDKGTGRVPYPPGVEIQFYGNDCYPYGGGGTTEKFVRMEEMVKAACYAAEEVGIRTETEVRRYMIEEIWRGVKSLDDPAVYQAATARMAHPIAVPCELPASIAPPAGPAPHITRPADEADMVPIEHDAPDNHCAIELNERQYQNEPVYQFWHKQPDGTIWKHENEYICAEDLQEYIVGQNTGVFTGLCPLPDHCKARLYPEEIRDIIEVSVWEKYEEKFDEHFAAMAGGGSSGILYKIDPSELGCLLPPPKKKAGRRTYRKKGKKSRKTRGKKRSLYNK
;
A
#
# COMPACT_ATOMS: atom_id res chain seq x y z
N MET A 1 -31.69 17.20 -0.58
CA MET A 1 -30.88 17.62 -1.75
C MET A 1 -30.59 16.39 -2.60
N THR A 2 -30.38 16.54 -3.91
CA THR A 2 -30.07 15.41 -4.81
C THR A 2 -29.06 15.80 -5.89
N LYS A 3 -28.31 14.84 -6.41
CA LYS A 3 -27.32 15.03 -7.49
C LYS A 3 -27.90 14.57 -8.81
N GLY A 4 -27.84 15.43 -9.82
CA GLY A 4 -28.23 15.12 -11.19
C GLY A 4 -27.18 14.32 -11.95
N PRO A 5 -27.55 13.72 -13.11
CA PRO A 5 -26.64 12.89 -13.91
C PRO A 5 -25.39 13.62 -14.43
N ASP A 6 -25.43 14.94 -14.53
CA ASP A 6 -24.31 15.79 -14.97
C ASP A 6 -23.45 16.32 -13.81
N GLY A 7 -23.71 15.86 -12.58
CA GLY A 7 -23.03 16.31 -11.37
C GLY A 7 -23.60 17.57 -10.72
N THR A 8 -24.61 18.19 -11.33
CA THR A 8 -25.32 19.35 -10.76
C THR A 8 -26.07 18.97 -9.49
N LEU A 9 -26.03 19.79 -8.44
CA LEU A 9 -26.80 19.55 -7.21
C LEU A 9 -28.11 20.35 -7.22
N TYR A 10 -29.18 19.73 -6.72
CA TYR A 10 -30.49 20.34 -6.57
C TYR A 10 -30.90 20.31 -5.10
N VAL A 11 -31.37 21.45 -4.59
CA VAL A 11 -31.61 21.65 -3.15
C VAL A 11 -33.02 22.19 -2.95
N ALA A 12 -33.81 21.51 -2.12
CA ALA A 12 -35.00 22.08 -1.50
C ALA A 12 -34.55 23.05 -0.41
N ASP A 13 -34.81 24.35 -0.60
CA ASP A 13 -34.34 25.48 0.20
C ASP A 13 -35.54 26.37 0.55
N ASP A 14 -36.31 25.94 1.56
CA ASP A 14 -37.51 26.65 2.02
C ASP A 14 -38.50 26.88 0.85
N ASN A 15 -38.73 28.12 0.42
CA ASN A 15 -39.64 28.43 -0.69
C ASN A 15 -38.98 28.29 -2.08
N TYR A 16 -37.81 27.65 -2.18
CA TYR A 16 -37.04 27.55 -3.40
C TYR A 16 -36.59 26.13 -3.73
N ILE A 17 -36.50 25.84 -5.03
CA ILE A 17 -35.64 24.79 -5.55
C ILE A 17 -34.39 25.43 -6.13
N ARG A 18 -33.23 25.18 -5.52
CA ARG A 18 -31.93 25.72 -5.94
C ARG A 18 -31.16 24.73 -6.80
N VAL A 19 -30.32 25.27 -7.67
CA VAL A 19 -29.35 24.54 -8.48
C VAL A 19 -27.96 25.00 -8.09
N ILE A 20 -27.04 24.06 -7.83
CA ILE A 20 -25.63 24.34 -7.58
C ILE A 20 -24.82 23.66 -8.68
N LYS A 21 -24.15 24.47 -9.50
CA LYS A 21 -23.31 24.02 -10.61
C LYS A 21 -22.05 24.87 -10.69
N ASP A 22 -20.89 24.22 -10.77
CA ASP A 22 -19.58 24.90 -10.84
C ASP A 22 -19.36 25.94 -9.73
N GLY A 23 -19.87 25.64 -8.52
CA GLY A 23 -19.79 26.52 -7.35
C GLY A 23 -20.75 27.71 -7.37
N GLN A 24 -21.59 27.86 -8.40
CA GLN A 24 -22.61 28.91 -8.49
C GLN A 24 -23.98 28.38 -8.06
N VAL A 25 -24.73 29.20 -7.33
CA VAL A 25 -26.10 28.90 -6.89
C VAL A 25 -27.08 29.71 -7.73
N THR A 26 -28.05 29.04 -8.34
CA THR A 26 -29.18 29.65 -9.06
C THR A 26 -30.51 29.08 -8.57
N THR A 27 -31.62 29.73 -8.93
CA THR A 27 -32.98 29.26 -8.62
C THR A 27 -33.56 28.54 -9.84
N LEU A 28 -34.08 27.33 -9.64
CA LEU A 28 -34.86 26.61 -10.64
C LEU A 28 -36.34 27.00 -10.59
N ALA A 29 -36.91 27.06 -9.38
CA ALA A 29 -38.30 27.42 -9.15
C ALA A 29 -38.51 27.97 -7.73
N GLY A 30 -39.63 28.68 -7.54
CA GLY A 30 -40.00 29.27 -6.26
C GLY A 30 -39.53 30.72 -6.09
N HIS A 31 -40.18 31.42 -5.18
CA HIS A 31 -39.87 32.80 -4.81
C HIS A 31 -40.12 33.01 -3.31
N ASN A 32 -39.57 34.09 -2.75
CA ASN A 32 -39.80 34.42 -1.34
C ASN A 32 -41.20 35.00 -1.20
N VAL A 33 -42.03 34.36 -0.38
CA VAL A 33 -43.39 34.82 -0.12
C VAL A 33 -43.39 35.51 1.23
N GLU A 34 -43.44 36.85 1.22
CA GLU A 34 -43.41 37.63 2.46
C GLU A 34 -44.74 37.52 3.23
N GLN A 35 -44.67 37.67 4.55
CA GLN A 35 -45.85 37.65 5.41
C GLN A 35 -46.81 38.80 5.02
N GLY A 36 -47.92 38.46 4.38
CA GLY A 36 -48.91 39.41 3.85
C GLY A 36 -49.11 39.33 2.33
N ASP A 37 -48.30 38.55 1.62
CA ASP A 37 -48.56 38.17 0.23
C ASP A 37 -49.79 37.24 0.16
N PRO A 38 -50.69 37.39 -0.84
CA PRO A 38 -51.81 36.48 -1.04
C PRO A 38 -51.41 35.00 -1.15
N ASP A 39 -50.20 34.70 -1.59
CA ASP A 39 -49.71 33.33 -1.77
C ASP A 39 -48.98 32.80 -0.51
N TYR A 40 -48.99 33.55 0.61
CA TYR A 40 -48.27 33.17 1.83
C TYR A 40 -48.80 31.86 2.41
N GLY A 41 -47.96 30.82 2.36
CA GLY A 41 -48.31 29.46 2.78
C GLY A 41 -49.15 28.70 1.76
N GLU A 42 -49.29 29.21 0.53
CA GLU A 42 -49.98 28.51 -0.56
C GLU A 42 -48.98 27.95 -1.58
N SER A 43 -49.16 26.67 -1.94
CA SER A 43 -48.47 26.06 -3.08
C SER A 43 -49.23 26.36 -4.37
N VAL A 44 -48.59 27.07 -5.29
CA VAL A 44 -49.16 27.46 -6.60
C VAL A 44 -48.30 26.86 -7.72
N ASP A 45 -48.93 26.17 -8.67
CA ASP A 45 -48.27 25.64 -9.87
C ASP A 45 -47.89 26.80 -10.81
N GLY A 46 -46.72 26.70 -11.45
CA GLY A 46 -46.20 27.79 -12.27
C GLY A 46 -44.82 27.46 -12.86
N GLN A 47 -44.25 28.41 -13.60
CA GLN A 47 -42.92 28.26 -14.18
C GLN A 47 -41.91 29.18 -13.48
N GLY A 48 -40.82 28.60 -12.96
CA GLY A 48 -39.75 29.36 -12.32
C GLY A 48 -40.24 30.11 -11.09
N GLU A 49 -40.13 31.43 -11.12
CA GLU A 49 -40.59 32.32 -10.04
C GLU A 49 -42.12 32.44 -9.97
N ASP A 50 -42.86 32.11 -11.04
CA ASP A 50 -44.33 32.11 -11.03
C ASP A 50 -44.92 30.95 -10.19
N ALA A 51 -44.10 29.96 -9.83
CA ALA A 51 -44.49 28.92 -8.88
C ALA A 51 -44.30 29.44 -7.44
N SER A 52 -45.33 29.29 -6.61
CA SER A 52 -45.21 29.45 -5.16
C SER A 52 -44.98 28.09 -4.50
N ILE A 53 -43.99 28.02 -3.62
CA ILE A 53 -43.64 26.84 -2.83
C ILE A 53 -43.80 27.26 -1.37
N ALA A 54 -44.66 26.55 -0.64
CA ALA A 54 -44.93 26.85 0.76
C ALA A 54 -43.75 26.43 1.65
N ARG A 55 -43.26 25.20 1.46
CA ARG A 55 -42.06 24.68 2.12
C ARG A 55 -41.53 23.45 1.41
N ALA A 56 -40.49 23.62 0.60
CA ALA A 56 -39.81 22.51 -0.04
C ALA A 56 -39.11 21.63 1.01
N GLU A 57 -39.57 20.41 1.13
CA GLU A 57 -39.04 19.36 1.98
C GLU A 57 -38.67 18.17 1.10
N ASP A 58 -37.44 17.69 1.23
CA ASP A 58 -36.92 16.57 0.44
C ASP A 58 -36.98 16.76 -1.09
N ILE A 59 -36.08 16.12 -1.83
CA ILE A 59 -36.02 16.27 -3.29
C ILE A 59 -35.25 15.13 -3.92
N TRP A 60 -35.79 14.55 -4.99
CA TRP A 60 -35.16 13.43 -5.71
C TRP A 60 -35.51 13.42 -7.20
N PHE A 61 -34.69 12.72 -7.99
CA PHE A 61 -34.94 12.50 -9.41
C PHE A 61 -35.86 11.30 -9.64
N VAL A 62 -36.74 11.42 -10.63
CA VAL A 62 -37.46 10.28 -11.21
C VAL A 62 -36.87 9.88 -12.57
N PRO A 63 -37.10 8.64 -13.06
CA PRO A 63 -36.47 8.12 -14.27
C PRO A 63 -36.66 8.94 -15.54
N ASP A 64 -37.70 9.77 -15.62
CA ASP A 64 -37.96 10.65 -16.76
C ASP A 64 -37.16 11.97 -16.74
N GLY A 65 -36.30 12.15 -15.74
CA GLY A 65 -35.40 13.30 -15.62
C GLY A 65 -36.01 14.52 -14.92
N ARG A 66 -37.23 14.41 -14.39
CA ARG A 66 -37.82 15.43 -13.52
C ARG A 66 -37.39 15.25 -12.07
N LEU A 67 -37.60 16.30 -11.27
CA LEU A 67 -37.50 16.24 -9.83
C LEU A 67 -38.89 16.09 -9.22
N LEU A 68 -38.98 15.30 -8.15
CA LEU A 68 -40.07 15.34 -7.19
C LEU A 68 -39.58 15.94 -5.89
N PHE A 69 -40.47 16.63 -5.19
CA PHE A 69 -40.21 17.20 -3.88
C PHE A 69 -41.51 17.26 -3.08
N TRP A 70 -41.42 17.26 -1.76
CA TRP A 70 -42.55 17.58 -0.91
C TRP A 70 -42.64 19.10 -0.72
N ASP A 71 -43.85 19.61 -0.78
CA ASP A 71 -44.16 21.00 -0.51
C ASP A 71 -45.19 21.00 0.62
N GLU A 72 -44.72 21.10 1.86
CA GLU A 72 -45.44 20.70 3.06
C GLU A 72 -46.08 19.30 2.96
N ASP A 73 -47.39 19.22 2.71
CA ASP A 73 -48.18 18.00 2.61
C ASP A 73 -48.48 17.56 1.18
N ARG A 74 -47.93 18.27 0.18
CA ARG A 74 -48.17 18.02 -1.25
C ARG A 74 -46.96 17.42 -1.92
N LEU A 75 -47.19 16.37 -2.70
CA LEU A 75 -46.18 15.89 -3.63
C LEU A 75 -46.20 16.75 -4.89
N ARG A 76 -45.04 17.32 -5.26
CA ARG A 76 -44.92 18.16 -6.44
C ARG A 76 -43.77 17.71 -7.31
N THR A 77 -43.84 18.06 -8.59
CA THR A 77 -42.76 17.82 -9.55
C THR A 77 -42.24 19.14 -10.09
N VAL A 78 -40.95 19.21 -10.39
CA VAL A 78 -40.34 20.31 -11.14
C VAL A 78 -39.50 19.77 -12.30
N THR A 79 -39.77 20.25 -13.51
CA THR A 79 -38.97 19.98 -14.70
C THR A 79 -37.73 20.89 -14.75
N MET A 80 -36.73 20.51 -15.55
CA MET A 80 -35.48 21.28 -15.67
C MET A 80 -35.65 22.67 -16.31
N ASP A 81 -36.82 22.98 -16.88
CA ASP A 81 -37.19 24.32 -17.35
C ASP A 81 -37.94 25.16 -16.29
N GLY A 82 -38.02 24.65 -15.05
CA GLY A 82 -38.62 25.31 -13.90
C GLY A 82 -40.13 25.13 -13.77
N THR A 83 -40.79 24.32 -14.59
CA THR A 83 -42.24 24.11 -14.48
C THR A 83 -42.58 23.23 -13.28
N VAL A 84 -43.32 23.79 -12.31
CA VAL A 84 -43.81 23.10 -11.12
C VAL A 84 -45.25 22.65 -11.31
N THR A 85 -45.55 21.39 -10.96
CA THR A 85 -46.91 20.83 -11.01
C THR A 85 -47.21 20.03 -9.76
N THR A 86 -48.43 20.19 -9.23
CA THR A 86 -48.91 19.43 -8.08
C THR A 86 -49.43 18.06 -8.53
N LEU A 87 -49.03 17.02 -7.81
CA LEU A 87 -49.46 15.64 -8.04
C LEU A 87 -50.41 15.20 -6.92
N GLU A 88 -51.33 14.28 -7.20
CA GLU A 88 -52.03 13.57 -6.13
C GLU A 88 -51.03 12.65 -5.43
N PRO A 89 -50.87 12.74 -4.09
CA PRO A 89 -49.88 11.95 -3.38
C PRO A 89 -50.30 10.47 -3.42
N ASP A 90 -49.55 9.68 -4.17
CA ASP A 90 -49.59 8.23 -4.12
C ASP A 90 -48.46 7.76 -3.19
N TYR A 91 -48.77 7.63 -1.90
CA TYR A 91 -47.81 7.22 -0.86
C TYR A 91 -47.31 5.78 -1.02
N ASP A 92 -47.96 4.95 -1.83
CA ASP A 92 -47.46 3.62 -2.17
C ASP A 92 -46.36 3.70 -3.23
N THR A 93 -46.45 4.69 -4.12
CA THR A 93 -45.52 4.90 -5.24
C THR A 93 -44.39 5.88 -4.91
N TYR A 94 -44.62 6.86 -4.02
CA TYR A 94 -43.67 7.94 -3.73
C TYR A 94 -43.49 8.12 -2.22
N ARG A 95 -42.44 7.51 -1.66
CA ARG A 95 -42.12 7.67 -0.24
C ARG A 95 -41.02 8.73 -0.05
N PRO A 96 -41.12 9.62 0.96
CA PRO A 96 -40.05 10.56 1.28
C PRO A 96 -38.75 9.83 1.64
N ASN A 97 -37.63 10.37 1.19
CA ASN A 97 -36.28 9.81 1.26
C ASN A 97 -36.16 8.42 0.61
N GLU A 98 -36.98 8.10 -0.38
CA GLU A 98 -36.88 6.83 -1.09
C GLU A 98 -35.70 6.81 -2.05
N ALA A 99 -34.78 5.87 -1.85
CA ALA A 99 -33.72 5.55 -2.79
C ALA A 99 -34.05 4.27 -3.55
N VAL A 100 -33.73 4.21 -4.84
CA VAL A 100 -33.96 3.03 -5.67
C VAL A 100 -32.62 2.52 -6.21
N ASP A 101 -32.33 1.22 -6.02
CA ASP A 101 -31.14 0.59 -6.60
C ASP A 101 -31.34 0.16 -8.06
N GLU A 102 -30.25 -0.22 -8.74
CA GLU A 102 -30.30 -0.67 -10.15
C GLU A 102 -31.17 -1.92 -10.37
N LEU A 103 -31.46 -2.68 -9.32
CA LEU A 103 -32.32 -3.85 -9.39
C LEU A 103 -33.80 -3.48 -9.18
N GLY A 104 -34.11 -2.20 -8.94
CA GLY A 104 -35.45 -1.71 -8.65
C GLY A 104 -35.89 -1.97 -7.21
N ASN A 105 -34.98 -2.24 -6.27
CA ASN A 105 -35.34 -2.27 -4.85
C ASN A 105 -35.42 -0.85 -4.32
N HIS A 106 -36.43 -0.59 -3.51
CA HIS A 106 -36.69 0.70 -2.89
C HIS A 106 -36.23 0.69 -1.43
N TYR A 107 -35.60 1.77 -0.97
CA TYR A 107 -35.10 1.94 0.38
C TYR A 107 -35.71 3.22 0.97
N TYR A 108 -36.40 3.14 2.10
CA TYR A 108 -37.07 4.30 2.72
C TYR A 108 -37.08 4.17 4.25
N SER A 109 -37.36 5.29 4.93
CA SER A 109 -37.42 5.35 6.40
C SER A 109 -38.54 4.45 6.95
N THR A 110 -38.29 3.86 8.12
CA THR A 110 -39.28 3.05 8.86
C THR A 110 -40.55 3.81 9.22
N MET A 111 -40.50 5.15 9.25
CA MET A 111 -41.68 5.99 9.47
C MET A 111 -42.77 5.81 8.39
N TRP A 112 -42.39 5.34 7.20
CA TRP A 112 -43.27 5.14 6.05
C TRP A 112 -43.65 3.68 5.80
N SER A 113 -43.30 2.78 6.73
CA SER A 113 -43.56 1.35 6.61
C SER A 113 -44.57 0.85 7.61
N GLU A 114 -45.29 -0.21 7.23
CA GLU A 114 -46.16 -0.95 8.14
C GLU A 114 -45.37 -1.92 9.04
N VAL A 115 -44.10 -2.18 8.74
CA VAL A 115 -43.22 -3.08 9.50
C VAL A 115 -42.90 -2.47 10.87
N ARG A 116 -43.59 -2.98 11.90
CA ARG A 116 -43.40 -2.54 13.30
C ARG A 116 -42.11 -3.09 13.90
N GLY A 117 -41.42 -2.27 14.69
CA GLY A 117 -40.29 -2.68 15.51
C GLY A 117 -38.93 -2.72 14.80
N CYS A 118 -38.88 -2.30 13.54
CA CYS A 118 -37.63 -2.15 12.80
C CYS A 118 -36.83 -0.96 13.35
N LYS A 119 -35.57 -1.18 13.74
CA LYS A 119 -34.64 -0.11 14.14
C LYS A 119 -33.67 0.14 12.99
N GLY A 120 -34.04 1.03 12.06
CA GLY A 120 -33.24 1.33 10.87
C GLY A 120 -34.10 1.78 9.70
N TYR A 121 -34.00 1.08 8.58
CA TYR A 121 -34.66 1.41 7.32
C TYR A 121 -35.27 0.17 6.67
N ILE A 122 -36.12 0.39 5.67
CA ILE A 122 -36.87 -0.66 5.00
C ILE A 122 -36.38 -0.79 3.58
N LYS A 123 -36.10 -2.02 3.17
CA LYS A 123 -35.90 -2.40 1.76
C LYS A 123 -37.17 -3.06 1.25
N ARG A 124 -37.84 -2.47 0.27
CA ARG A 124 -38.89 -3.12 -0.52
C ARG A 124 -38.27 -3.69 -1.78
N ASN A 125 -38.31 -5.01 -1.93
CA ASN A 125 -37.82 -5.65 -3.15
C ASN A 125 -38.82 -5.48 -4.31
N THR A 126 -38.44 -5.95 -5.51
CA THR A 126 -39.29 -5.90 -6.72
C THR A 126 -40.58 -6.71 -6.61
N ASP A 127 -40.68 -7.62 -5.64
CA ASP A 127 -41.87 -8.42 -5.35
C ASP A 127 -42.78 -7.74 -4.30
N ASN A 128 -42.51 -6.47 -3.96
CA ASN A 128 -43.18 -5.69 -2.91
C ASN A 128 -43.05 -6.27 -1.49
N GLU A 129 -42.07 -7.14 -1.25
CA GLU A 129 -41.76 -7.60 0.09
C GLU A 129 -40.90 -6.56 0.82
N GLU A 130 -41.40 -6.09 1.97
CA GLU A 130 -40.68 -5.18 2.85
C GLU A 130 -39.80 -5.95 3.84
N ILE A 131 -38.49 -5.67 3.82
CA ILE A 131 -37.47 -6.27 4.67
C ILE A 131 -36.89 -5.19 5.57
N CYS A 132 -36.92 -5.41 6.88
CA CYS A 132 -36.24 -4.54 7.83
C CYS A 132 -34.73 -4.71 7.73
N ILE A 133 -34.01 -3.59 7.61
CA ILE A 133 -32.56 -3.55 7.72
C ILE A 133 -32.21 -2.80 9.00
N GLU A 134 -31.66 -3.54 9.95
CA GLU A 134 -31.23 -3.02 11.26
C GLU A 134 -30.04 -2.06 11.09
N GLY A 135 -30.13 -0.86 11.66
CA GLY A 135 -29.14 0.21 11.54
C GLY A 135 -29.23 1.23 12.70
N PRO A 136 -28.36 2.25 12.72
CA PRO A 136 -28.46 3.33 13.70
C PRO A 136 -29.83 4.03 13.61
N GLU A 137 -30.38 4.44 14.75
CA GLU A 137 -31.61 5.23 14.82
C GLU A 137 -31.33 6.63 14.24
N GLY A 138 -31.45 6.78 12.93
CA GLY A 138 -31.22 8.05 12.23
C GLY A 138 -32.12 8.17 10.99
N ASP A 139 -32.81 9.30 10.88
CA ASP A 139 -33.86 9.55 9.87
C ASP A 139 -33.33 9.92 8.48
N THR A 140 -32.00 9.88 8.27
CA THR A 140 -31.35 10.39 7.06
C THR A 140 -30.30 9.42 6.53
N PHE A 141 -30.49 9.00 5.28
CA PHE A 141 -29.54 8.20 4.51
C PHE A 141 -29.46 8.74 3.08
N ALA A 142 -28.37 8.45 2.38
CA ALA A 142 -28.20 8.81 0.96
C ALA A 142 -27.74 7.58 0.19
N TYR A 143 -28.27 7.34 -1.01
CA TYR A 143 -27.84 6.22 -1.85
C TYR A 143 -26.94 6.70 -2.99
N ASP A 144 -25.76 6.12 -3.07
CA ASP A 144 -24.84 6.24 -4.18
C ASP A 144 -25.25 5.31 -5.31
N LEU A 145 -25.84 5.87 -6.36
CA LEU A 145 -26.18 5.09 -7.56
C LEU A 145 -24.94 4.56 -8.28
N GLU A 146 -23.81 5.27 -8.24
CA GLU A 146 -22.59 4.92 -8.95
C GLU A 146 -21.84 3.79 -8.24
N HIS A 147 -21.77 3.85 -6.90
CA HIS A 147 -21.02 2.89 -6.08
C HIS A 147 -21.90 1.80 -5.44
N LYS A 148 -23.23 1.89 -5.57
CA LYS A 148 -24.21 0.98 -4.95
C LYS A 148 -24.12 0.97 -3.42
N VAL A 149 -23.91 2.15 -2.84
CA VAL A 149 -23.63 2.34 -1.41
C VAL A 149 -24.75 3.11 -0.74
N LEU A 150 -25.16 2.71 0.46
CA LEU A 150 -26.11 3.47 1.28
C LEU A 150 -25.33 4.16 2.41
N TYR A 151 -25.22 5.49 2.35
CA TYR A 151 -24.56 6.35 3.33
C TYR A 151 -25.53 6.69 4.46
N PHE A 152 -25.02 6.69 5.69
CA PHE A 152 -25.74 7.12 6.90
C PHE A 152 -25.06 8.35 7.50
N THR A 153 -25.84 9.27 8.06
CA THR A 153 -25.36 10.55 8.59
C THR A 153 -24.55 10.44 9.88
N ASP A 154 -24.41 9.26 10.48
CA ASP A 154 -23.67 9.10 11.73
C ASP A 154 -22.13 9.16 11.59
N HIS A 155 -21.60 9.34 10.37
CA HIS A 155 -20.17 9.49 10.06
C HIS A 155 -19.25 8.35 10.55
N THR A 156 -19.79 7.26 11.09
CA THR A 156 -18.98 6.17 11.68
C THR A 156 -19.04 4.85 10.91
N ALA A 157 -19.97 4.72 9.97
CA ALA A 157 -20.08 3.54 9.12
C ALA A 157 -20.73 3.84 7.76
N VAL A 158 -20.26 3.14 6.73
CA VAL A 158 -20.91 3.01 5.44
C VAL A 158 -21.58 1.64 5.40
N TRP A 159 -22.79 1.50 4.87
CA TRP A 159 -23.39 0.18 4.73
C TRP A 159 -23.50 -0.19 3.25
N ILE A 160 -22.97 -1.35 2.90
CA ILE A 160 -23.00 -1.90 1.54
C ILE A 160 -23.85 -3.16 1.59
N GLN A 161 -24.99 -3.18 0.89
CA GLN A 161 -25.88 -4.35 0.80
C GLN A 161 -26.33 -4.94 2.17
N GLY A 162 -26.47 -4.09 3.19
CA GLY A 162 -26.86 -4.52 4.55
C GLY A 162 -25.70 -5.01 5.42
N GLU A 163 -24.46 -4.92 4.94
CA GLU A 163 -23.26 -5.13 5.75
C GLU A 163 -22.65 -3.81 6.19
N ARG A 164 -22.37 -3.69 7.49
CA ARG A 164 -21.67 -2.54 8.08
C ARG A 164 -20.21 -2.55 7.64
N VAL A 165 -19.83 -1.58 6.83
CA VAL A 165 -18.44 -1.28 6.48
C VAL A 165 -17.96 -0.15 7.38
N VAL A 166 -17.02 -0.46 8.28
CA VAL A 166 -16.33 0.57 9.06
C VAL A 166 -15.55 1.44 8.07
N VAL A 167 -15.92 2.71 7.95
CA VAL A 167 -15.14 3.66 7.14
C VAL A 167 -13.79 3.81 7.83
N PRO A 168 -12.69 3.39 7.22
CA PRO A 168 -11.39 3.61 7.80
C PRO A 168 -11.14 5.12 7.82
N PRO A 169 -10.42 5.65 8.84
CA PRO A 169 -10.12 7.08 8.89
C PRO A 169 -9.50 7.53 7.56
N ALA A 170 -9.83 8.74 7.10
CA ALA A 170 -9.43 9.26 5.78
C ALA A 170 -7.91 9.14 5.50
N SER A 171 -7.09 9.07 6.54
CA SER A 171 -5.65 8.77 6.50
C SER A 171 -5.28 7.42 5.89
N ASN A 172 -6.24 6.51 5.72
CA ASN A 172 -6.02 5.15 5.20
C ASN A 172 -6.56 4.97 3.77
N LEU A 173 -7.22 5.99 3.22
CA LEU A 173 -7.68 5.99 1.83
C LEU A 173 -6.50 6.18 0.90
N TRP A 174 -6.53 5.44 -0.20
CA TRP A 174 -5.48 5.50 -1.19
C TRP A 174 -5.48 6.86 -1.90
N GLN A 175 -4.30 7.49 -1.95
CA GLN A 175 -4.13 8.85 -2.45
C GLN A 175 -3.77 8.89 -3.95
N GLY A 176 -3.43 7.75 -4.56
CA GLY A 176 -3.17 7.65 -6.00
C GLY A 176 -1.83 7.00 -6.36
N PHE A 177 -1.47 7.13 -7.63
CA PHE A 177 -0.21 6.67 -8.22
C PHE A 177 0.39 7.81 -9.07
N ALA A 178 1.68 8.10 -8.92
CA ALA A 178 2.28 9.31 -9.47
C ALA A 178 2.95 9.02 -10.82
N ARG A 179 2.98 10.01 -11.70
CA ARG A 179 3.80 9.95 -12.90
C ARG A 179 5.29 9.79 -12.57
N SER A 180 5.76 10.41 -11.48
CA SER A 180 7.14 10.28 -11.00
C SER A 180 7.53 8.83 -10.65
N GLU A 181 6.59 7.99 -10.22
CA GLU A 181 6.85 6.56 -9.97
C GLU A 181 7.08 5.79 -11.27
N VAL A 182 6.35 6.13 -12.35
CA VAL A 182 6.58 5.55 -13.68
C VAL A 182 7.91 6.01 -14.26
N GLU A 183 8.24 7.30 -14.10
CA GLU A 183 9.52 7.86 -14.54
C GLU A 183 10.69 7.19 -13.83
N PHE A 184 10.57 6.92 -12.53
CA PHE A 184 11.53 6.14 -11.77
C PHE A 184 11.73 4.74 -12.36
N PHE A 185 10.66 4.01 -12.69
CA PHE A 185 10.77 2.70 -13.34
C PHE A 185 11.38 2.77 -14.73
N ASN A 186 11.02 3.78 -15.52
CA ASN A 186 11.62 3.99 -16.83
C ASN A 186 13.13 4.29 -16.71
N GLY A 187 13.55 5.03 -15.68
CA GLY A 187 14.96 5.23 -15.34
C GLY A 187 15.66 3.91 -15.06
N VAL A 188 15.12 3.08 -14.16
CA VAL A 188 15.65 1.74 -13.82
C VAL A 188 15.74 0.82 -15.04
N MET A 189 14.74 0.90 -15.94
CA MET A 189 14.69 0.08 -17.15
C MET A 189 15.49 0.66 -18.31
N SER A 190 15.98 1.89 -18.24
CA SER A 190 16.81 2.48 -19.28
C SER A 190 18.19 1.81 -19.33
N VAL A 191 18.76 1.68 -20.55
CA VAL A 191 20.19 1.39 -20.73
C VAL A 191 20.75 2.67 -21.31
N LEU A 192 21.11 3.64 -20.46
CA LEU A 192 21.87 4.77 -20.97
C LEU A 192 23.26 4.27 -21.37
N PRO A 193 23.85 4.76 -22.48
CA PRO A 193 25.29 4.69 -22.63
C PRO A 193 25.94 5.39 -21.43
N PRO A 194 27.12 4.96 -20.96
CA PRO A 194 27.79 5.62 -19.85
C PRO A 194 27.93 7.12 -20.15
N PRO A 195 27.80 8.00 -19.14
CA PRO A 195 27.99 9.42 -19.35
C PRO A 195 29.34 9.67 -20.02
N PRO A 196 29.45 10.65 -20.93
CA PRO A 196 30.67 10.92 -21.69
C PRO A 196 31.86 11.38 -20.81
N ASN A 197 31.69 11.46 -19.49
CA ASN A 197 32.70 11.92 -18.55
C ASN A 197 32.88 10.89 -17.41
N PRO A 198 34.03 10.20 -17.30
CA PRO A 198 34.31 9.21 -16.24
C PRO A 198 34.51 9.81 -14.85
N ASP A 199 34.64 11.14 -14.72
CA ASP A 199 34.87 11.83 -13.45
C ASP A 199 33.59 12.42 -12.82
N VAL A 200 32.43 12.21 -13.44
CA VAL A 200 31.12 12.53 -12.85
C VAL A 200 30.51 11.21 -12.37
N PRO A 201 30.34 10.99 -11.05
CA PRO A 201 29.64 9.81 -10.56
C PRO A 201 28.24 9.78 -11.17
N ASP A 202 27.91 8.70 -11.86
CA ASP A 202 26.56 8.44 -12.33
C ASP A 202 25.65 8.30 -11.09
N PRO A 203 24.67 9.20 -10.86
CA PRO A 203 23.75 9.04 -9.75
C PRO A 203 22.88 7.76 -9.89
N PHE A 204 22.89 7.11 -11.05
CA PHE A 204 22.11 5.91 -11.35
C PHE A 204 22.99 4.78 -11.90
N ASP A 205 24.02 4.36 -11.16
CA ASP A 205 24.69 3.05 -11.35
C ASP A 205 23.71 1.89 -11.04
N SER A 206 22.73 1.70 -11.92
CA SER A 206 21.64 0.75 -11.76
C SER A 206 21.61 -0.20 -12.94
N ASN A 207 22.38 -1.28 -12.84
CA ASN A 207 22.11 -2.43 -13.67
C ASN A 207 20.63 -2.82 -13.48
N ARG A 208 19.88 -2.99 -14.58
CA ARG A 208 18.48 -3.49 -14.55
C ARG A 208 18.31 -4.67 -13.61
N ALA A 209 19.33 -5.51 -13.39
CA ALA A 209 19.32 -6.65 -12.48
C ALA A 209 19.34 -6.31 -10.96
N ASN A 210 19.68 -5.08 -10.58
CA ASN A 210 19.96 -4.69 -9.20
C ASN A 210 18.74 -4.15 -8.47
N PHE A 211 17.77 -3.59 -9.19
CA PHE A 211 16.52 -3.09 -8.62
C PHE A 211 15.38 -4.09 -8.77
N SER A 212 14.58 -4.31 -7.72
CA SER A 212 13.31 -5.03 -7.85
C SER A 212 12.39 -4.73 -6.68
N PHE A 213 11.08 -4.96 -6.88
CA PHE A 213 10.09 -4.93 -5.81
C PHE A 213 9.69 -6.35 -5.39
N CYS A 214 9.42 -6.51 -4.10
CA CYS A 214 8.87 -7.72 -3.53
C CYS A 214 7.48 -7.97 -4.13
N PRO A 215 7.22 -9.13 -4.74
CA PRO A 215 5.96 -9.43 -5.41
C PRO A 215 4.78 -9.67 -4.45
N VAL A 216 5.00 -9.59 -3.13
CA VAL A 216 4.00 -9.84 -2.09
C VAL A 216 3.59 -8.56 -1.35
N CYS A 217 4.43 -7.52 -1.36
CA CYS A 217 4.13 -6.27 -0.67
C CYS A 217 4.43 -5.02 -1.47
N LEU A 218 5.03 -5.13 -2.66
CA LEU A 218 5.50 -4.01 -3.49
C LEU A 218 6.55 -3.10 -2.82
N GLY A 219 7.20 -3.58 -1.76
CA GLY A 219 8.39 -2.93 -1.21
C GLY A 219 9.57 -3.10 -2.17
N TYR A 220 10.31 -2.05 -2.48
CA TYR A 220 11.44 -2.10 -3.41
C TYR A 220 12.79 -2.10 -2.71
N ALA A 221 13.76 -2.69 -3.40
CA ALA A 221 15.15 -2.81 -2.97
C ALA A 221 16.10 -2.67 -4.15
N THR A 222 17.29 -2.14 -3.87
CA THR A 222 18.43 -2.10 -4.80
C THR A 222 19.59 -2.83 -4.15
N ARG A 223 20.24 -3.76 -4.88
CA ARG A 223 21.50 -4.40 -4.43
C ARG A 223 22.71 -3.68 -5.04
N GLU A 224 23.74 -3.44 -4.24
CA GLU A 224 25.02 -2.87 -4.72
C GLU A 224 25.94 -3.96 -5.28
N SER A 225 26.30 -4.95 -4.45
CA SER A 225 27.00 -6.16 -4.87
C SER A 225 26.51 -7.33 -4.02
N GLY A 226 25.96 -8.37 -4.65
CA GLY A 226 25.30 -9.42 -3.88
C GLY A 226 24.60 -10.45 -4.73
N CYS A 227 24.05 -11.47 -4.11
CA CYS A 227 23.35 -12.49 -4.86
C CYS A 227 22.04 -11.92 -5.44
N MET A 228 21.61 -12.45 -6.59
CA MET A 228 20.40 -12.01 -7.30
C MET A 228 19.09 -12.38 -6.58
N TYR A 229 19.17 -12.94 -5.37
CA TYR A 229 18.04 -13.33 -4.55
C TYR A 229 18.05 -12.48 -3.29
N MET A 230 16.93 -11.83 -2.99
CA MET A 230 16.74 -11.04 -1.78
C MET A 230 15.67 -11.68 -0.93
N HIS A 231 15.72 -11.41 0.37
CA HIS A 231 14.65 -11.71 1.28
C HIS A 231 14.39 -10.59 2.28
N HIS A 232 13.16 -10.52 2.76
CA HIS A 232 12.76 -9.69 3.88
C HIS A 232 11.47 -10.25 4.52
N VAL A 233 11.07 -9.71 5.66
CA VAL A 233 9.77 -10.01 6.27
C VAL A 233 8.78 -8.93 5.83
N CYS A 234 7.77 -9.30 5.03
CA CYS A 234 6.77 -8.32 4.61
C CYS A 234 5.94 -7.81 5.80
N PRO A 235 5.81 -6.47 6.00
CA PRO A 235 4.96 -5.90 7.03
C PRO A 235 3.51 -6.35 6.89
N ALA A 236 2.85 -6.63 8.02
CA ALA A 236 1.47 -7.12 8.01
C ALA A 236 0.48 -6.15 7.34
N SER A 237 0.72 -4.84 7.46
CA SER A 237 -0.10 -3.78 6.87
C SER A 237 0.09 -3.60 5.35
N LYS A 238 1.17 -4.13 4.76
CA LYS A 238 1.51 -3.91 3.35
C LYS A 238 1.54 -5.20 2.52
N ARG A 239 1.36 -6.38 3.13
CA ARG A 239 1.50 -7.66 2.43
C ARG A 239 0.17 -8.21 1.92
N HIS A 240 0.21 -8.87 0.77
CA HIS A 240 -0.90 -9.69 0.31
C HIS A 240 -1.02 -10.95 1.18
N PRO A 241 -2.13 -11.15 1.93
CA PRO A 241 -2.22 -12.20 2.95
C PRO A 241 -2.15 -13.61 2.36
N GLY A 242 -2.84 -13.88 1.24
CA GLY A 242 -2.82 -15.19 0.58
C GLY A 242 -1.43 -15.60 0.08
N LEU A 243 -0.79 -14.75 -0.71
CA LEU A 243 0.58 -14.99 -1.19
C LEU A 243 1.60 -15.07 -0.07
N TYR A 244 1.48 -14.24 0.97
CA TYR A 244 2.39 -14.32 2.11
C TYR A 244 2.24 -15.66 2.85
N ALA A 245 1.01 -16.10 3.13
CA ALA A 245 0.77 -17.39 3.79
C ALA A 245 1.30 -18.58 2.97
N GLU A 246 1.25 -18.51 1.65
CA GLU A 246 1.71 -19.56 0.76
C GLU A 246 3.24 -19.61 0.62
N TYR A 247 3.88 -18.44 0.50
CA TYR A 247 5.28 -18.34 0.09
C TYR A 247 6.25 -17.96 1.19
N ALA A 248 5.78 -17.44 2.33
CA ALA A 248 6.65 -17.13 3.46
C ALA A 248 7.34 -18.39 3.97
N ASN A 249 8.63 -18.28 4.27
CA ASN A 249 9.37 -19.36 4.88
C ASN A 249 8.78 -19.61 6.29
N PRO A 250 8.28 -20.82 6.59
CA PRO A 250 7.61 -21.10 7.86
C PRO A 250 8.52 -20.99 9.08
N ALA A 251 9.85 -21.00 8.89
CA ALA A 251 10.81 -20.90 10.00
C ALA A 251 11.06 -19.45 10.45
N ASN A 252 10.96 -18.47 9.55
CA ASN A 252 11.38 -17.09 9.83
C ASN A 252 10.49 -16.01 9.21
N GLY A 253 9.40 -16.38 8.52
CA GLY A 253 8.45 -15.45 7.90
C GLY A 253 9.01 -14.69 6.68
N GLN A 254 10.18 -15.04 6.18
CA GLN A 254 10.80 -14.30 5.08
C GLN A 254 10.20 -14.69 3.73
N ILE A 255 10.00 -13.69 2.87
CA ILE A 255 9.73 -13.87 1.44
C ILE A 255 11.04 -13.72 0.69
N GLU A 256 11.39 -14.72 -0.12
CA GLU A 256 12.53 -14.69 -1.03
C GLU A 256 12.07 -14.35 -2.46
N TRP A 257 12.79 -13.49 -3.18
CA TRP A 257 12.52 -13.21 -4.60
C TRP A 257 13.80 -12.91 -5.39
N CYS A 258 13.73 -13.04 -6.71
CA CYS A 258 14.85 -12.74 -7.60
C CYS A 258 14.82 -11.27 -8.03
N THR A 259 15.91 -10.54 -7.81
CA THR A 259 16.02 -9.14 -8.23
C THR A 259 16.06 -8.99 -9.74
N VAL A 260 16.43 -10.02 -10.52
CA VAL A 260 16.54 -9.92 -11.99
C VAL A 260 15.17 -9.99 -12.67
N CYS A 261 14.26 -10.85 -12.20
CA CYS A 261 12.94 -11.05 -12.82
C CYS A 261 11.74 -10.70 -11.91
N GLY A 262 11.97 -10.39 -10.63
CA GLY A 262 10.93 -10.08 -9.65
C GLY A 262 10.11 -11.29 -9.18
N ARG A 263 10.51 -12.53 -9.52
CA ARG A 263 9.74 -13.73 -9.16
C ARG A 263 10.06 -14.21 -7.75
N ILE A 264 9.05 -14.72 -7.03
CA ILE A 264 9.26 -15.44 -5.77
C ILE A 264 10.22 -16.62 -5.98
N CYS A 265 11.08 -16.82 -4.99
CA CYS A 265 12.09 -17.85 -4.94
C CYS A 265 11.98 -18.65 -3.64
N LYS A 266 12.60 -19.84 -3.63
CA LYS A 266 12.78 -20.64 -2.41
C LYS A 266 14.12 -21.36 -2.45
N GLY A 267 15.01 -21.02 -1.52
CA GLY A 267 16.37 -21.57 -1.47
C GLY A 267 17.12 -21.26 -2.77
N HIS A 268 17.06 -20.00 -3.20
CA HIS A 268 17.73 -19.47 -4.40
C HIS A 268 17.30 -20.10 -5.72
N GLY A 269 16.04 -20.52 -5.82
CA GLY A 269 15.48 -20.95 -7.09
C GLY A 269 14.08 -20.43 -7.30
N HIS A 270 13.81 -20.04 -8.54
CA HIS A 270 12.53 -19.53 -8.99
C HIS A 270 11.43 -20.56 -8.71
N ILE A 271 10.32 -20.11 -8.15
CA ILE A 271 9.11 -20.92 -8.09
C ILE A 271 8.43 -20.86 -9.47
N LEU A 272 7.68 -21.90 -9.82
CA LEU A 272 6.79 -21.87 -10.98
C LEU A 272 5.79 -20.71 -10.85
N ARG A 273 5.52 -20.03 -11.97
CA ARG A 273 4.59 -18.90 -12.02
C ARG A 273 3.16 -19.41 -11.80
N ASN A 274 2.70 -19.45 -10.56
CA ASN A 274 1.35 -19.89 -10.25
C ASN A 274 0.52 -18.72 -9.75
N LEU A 275 -0.70 -18.60 -10.28
CA LEU A 275 -1.70 -17.65 -9.80
C LEU A 275 -1.91 -17.84 -8.28
N PRO A 276 -2.43 -16.84 -7.55
CA PRO A 276 -2.90 -17.02 -6.18
C PRO A 276 -3.76 -18.29 -5.99
N GLU A 277 -4.53 -18.67 -7.01
CA GLU A 277 -5.41 -19.83 -7.05
C GLU A 277 -4.74 -21.18 -7.40
N ASP A 278 -3.54 -21.19 -7.98
CA ASP A 278 -2.94 -22.42 -8.56
C ASP A 278 -2.11 -23.27 -7.58
N LYS A 279 -1.88 -22.82 -6.33
CA LYS A 279 -1.25 -23.56 -5.20
C LYS A 279 0.05 -24.35 -5.48
N GLY A 280 0.67 -24.21 -6.65
CA GLY A 280 1.84 -25.00 -7.01
C GLY A 280 3.12 -24.35 -6.49
N THR A 281 3.73 -24.92 -5.46
CA THR A 281 4.99 -24.44 -4.87
C THR A 281 6.24 -25.05 -5.50
N GLY A 282 6.08 -25.69 -6.67
CA GLY A 282 7.17 -26.38 -7.35
C GLY A 282 8.27 -25.39 -7.79
N ARG A 283 9.51 -25.64 -7.38
CA ARG A 283 10.69 -24.93 -7.90
C ARG A 283 10.86 -25.28 -9.37
N VAL A 284 11.20 -24.30 -10.20
CA VAL A 284 11.66 -24.56 -11.58
C VAL A 284 12.97 -25.35 -11.50
N PRO A 285 13.02 -26.58 -12.05
CA PRO A 285 14.24 -27.37 -12.01
C PRO A 285 15.32 -26.70 -12.86
N TYR A 286 16.55 -26.68 -12.35
CA TYR A 286 17.68 -26.21 -13.14
C TYR A 286 17.91 -27.13 -14.35
N PRO A 287 18.22 -26.58 -15.54
CA PRO A 287 18.60 -27.40 -16.66
C PRO A 287 19.84 -28.25 -16.32
N PRO A 288 19.90 -29.53 -16.77
CA PRO A 288 21.03 -30.40 -16.51
C PRO A 288 22.35 -29.80 -17.03
N GLY A 289 23.40 -29.81 -16.19
CA GLY A 289 24.74 -29.36 -16.57
C GLY A 289 24.99 -27.85 -16.48
N VAL A 290 24.01 -27.05 -16.06
CA VAL A 290 24.17 -25.60 -15.89
C VAL A 290 24.78 -25.27 -14.53
N GLU A 291 25.88 -24.53 -14.53
CA GLU A 291 26.47 -23.94 -13.33
C GLU A 291 25.76 -22.63 -12.97
N ILE A 292 25.26 -22.55 -11.74
CA ILE A 292 24.41 -21.43 -11.29
C ILE A 292 25.30 -20.26 -10.87
N GLN A 293 25.17 -19.13 -11.55
CA GLN A 293 25.82 -17.88 -11.15
C GLN A 293 24.90 -17.05 -10.26
N PHE A 294 24.96 -17.28 -8.95
CA PHE A 294 24.12 -16.54 -7.98
C PHE A 294 24.36 -15.03 -7.97
N TYR A 295 25.51 -14.57 -8.48
CA TYR A 295 25.91 -13.16 -8.52
C TYR A 295 25.80 -12.54 -9.93
N GLY A 296 25.22 -13.27 -10.89
CA GLY A 296 25.01 -12.79 -12.25
C GLY A 296 23.89 -11.75 -12.35
N ASN A 297 23.68 -11.27 -13.59
CA ASN A 297 22.63 -10.32 -13.94
C ASN A 297 21.55 -10.93 -14.85
N ASP A 298 21.63 -12.24 -15.07
CA ASP A 298 20.65 -13.01 -15.82
C ASP A 298 20.21 -14.23 -15.01
N CYS A 299 18.90 -14.40 -14.92
CA CYS A 299 18.26 -15.52 -14.22
C CYS A 299 17.55 -16.49 -15.19
N TYR A 300 17.47 -16.14 -16.48
CA TYR A 300 16.78 -16.92 -17.51
C TYR A 300 17.34 -18.34 -17.68
N PRO A 301 18.67 -18.57 -17.71
CA PRO A 301 19.25 -19.92 -17.78
C PRO A 301 18.92 -20.80 -16.56
N TYR A 302 18.47 -20.18 -15.47
CA TYR A 302 18.24 -20.82 -14.17
C TYR A 302 16.74 -20.92 -13.84
N GLY A 303 15.87 -20.83 -14.84
CA GLY A 303 14.42 -20.97 -14.71
C GLY A 303 13.68 -19.69 -14.30
N GLY A 304 14.37 -18.55 -14.23
CA GLY A 304 13.77 -17.23 -14.10
C GLY A 304 13.30 -16.69 -15.45
N GLY A 305 12.69 -15.50 -15.48
CA GLY A 305 12.23 -14.86 -16.73
C GLY A 305 13.07 -13.67 -17.20
N GLY A 306 14.26 -13.49 -16.62
CA GLY A 306 15.16 -12.40 -16.98
C GLY A 306 14.58 -11.00 -16.75
N THR A 307 15.23 -9.99 -17.33
CA THR A 307 14.77 -8.60 -17.27
C THR A 307 13.46 -8.39 -18.04
N THR A 308 13.16 -9.24 -19.04
CA THR A 308 11.90 -9.18 -19.80
C THR A 308 10.69 -9.46 -18.91
N GLU A 309 10.74 -10.47 -18.04
CA GLU A 309 9.65 -10.70 -17.08
C GLU A 309 9.48 -9.52 -16.11
N LYS A 310 10.58 -8.91 -15.66
CA LYS A 310 10.51 -7.73 -14.80
C LYS A 310 9.82 -6.56 -15.51
N PHE A 311 10.20 -6.29 -16.77
CA PHE A 311 9.58 -5.24 -17.56
C PHE A 311 8.07 -5.43 -17.63
N VAL A 312 7.61 -6.66 -17.92
CA VAL A 312 6.17 -6.96 -17.96
C VAL A 312 5.51 -6.77 -16.59
N ARG A 313 6.15 -7.15 -15.49
CA ARG A 313 5.61 -6.87 -14.14
C ARG A 313 5.42 -5.37 -13.90
N MET A 314 6.35 -4.55 -14.35
CA MET A 314 6.24 -3.09 -14.25
C MET A 314 5.16 -2.53 -15.18
N GLU A 315 5.06 -3.04 -16.40
CA GLU A 315 4.00 -2.67 -17.37
C GLU A 315 2.61 -2.97 -16.80
N GLU A 316 2.41 -4.16 -16.22
CA GLU A 316 1.14 -4.55 -15.58
C GLU A 316 0.83 -3.75 -14.32
N MET A 317 1.86 -3.40 -13.53
CA MET A 317 1.69 -2.51 -12.39
C MET A 317 1.18 -1.13 -12.81
N VAL A 318 1.73 -0.55 -13.89
CA VAL A 318 1.29 0.77 -14.39
C VAL A 318 -0.14 0.70 -14.92
N LYS A 319 -0.52 -0.39 -15.61
CA LYS A 319 -1.91 -0.61 -16.05
C LYS A 319 -2.85 -0.72 -14.85
N ALA A 320 -2.49 -1.53 -13.86
CA ALA A 320 -3.28 -1.71 -12.64
C ALA A 320 -3.42 -0.39 -11.85
N ALA A 321 -2.36 0.43 -11.80
CA ALA A 321 -2.40 1.76 -11.21
C ALA A 321 -3.37 2.69 -11.96
N CYS A 322 -3.39 2.63 -13.30
CA CYS A 322 -4.33 3.41 -14.09
C CYS A 322 -5.79 3.02 -13.86
N TYR A 323 -6.10 1.71 -13.76
CA TYR A 323 -7.44 1.27 -13.40
C TYR A 323 -7.80 1.65 -11.97
N ALA A 324 -6.84 1.55 -11.06
CA ALA A 324 -7.06 1.93 -9.68
C ALA A 324 -7.28 3.45 -9.55
N ALA A 325 -6.76 4.30 -10.43
CA ALA A 325 -6.82 5.77 -10.31
C ALA A 325 -8.24 6.35 -10.12
N GLU A 326 -9.27 5.66 -10.60
CA GLU A 326 -10.68 6.02 -10.38
C GLU A 326 -11.14 5.79 -8.92
N GLU A 327 -10.40 4.99 -8.15
CA GLU A 327 -10.68 4.59 -6.77
C GLU A 327 -9.96 5.46 -5.72
N VAL A 328 -9.29 6.54 -6.14
CA VAL A 328 -8.63 7.51 -5.23
C VAL A 328 -9.65 8.11 -4.28
N GLY A 329 -9.36 8.08 -2.98
CA GLY A 329 -10.29 8.58 -1.96
C GLY A 329 -11.52 7.70 -1.72
N ILE A 330 -11.63 6.55 -2.42
CA ILE A 330 -12.74 5.60 -2.29
C ILE A 330 -12.27 4.34 -1.56
N ARG A 331 -11.20 3.70 -2.06
CA ARG A 331 -10.65 2.47 -1.47
C ARG A 331 -9.47 2.73 -0.55
N THR A 332 -9.24 1.80 0.36
CA THR A 332 -8.04 1.84 1.19
C THR A 332 -6.79 1.51 0.39
N GLU A 333 -5.64 2.02 0.86
CA GLU A 333 -4.34 1.64 0.30
C GLU A 333 -4.12 0.12 0.33
N THR A 334 -4.64 -0.57 1.35
CA THR A 334 -4.52 -2.04 1.49
C THR A 334 -5.29 -2.77 0.40
N GLU A 335 -6.51 -2.33 0.07
CA GLU A 335 -7.33 -2.94 -0.96
C GLU A 335 -6.76 -2.72 -2.35
N VAL A 336 -6.34 -1.48 -2.65
CA VAL A 336 -5.70 -1.16 -3.93
C VAL A 336 -4.39 -1.93 -4.09
N ARG A 337 -3.60 -2.06 -3.02
CA ARG A 337 -2.34 -2.83 -3.04
C ARG A 337 -2.58 -4.29 -3.33
N ARG A 338 -3.59 -4.90 -2.70
CA ARG A 338 -3.98 -6.27 -2.99
C ARG A 338 -4.36 -6.44 -4.47
N TYR A 339 -5.23 -5.58 -4.99
CA TYR A 339 -5.63 -5.59 -6.39
C TYR A 339 -4.41 -5.48 -7.33
N MET A 340 -3.54 -4.49 -7.12
CA MET A 340 -2.36 -4.29 -7.96
C MET A 340 -1.42 -5.50 -7.93
N ILE A 341 -1.20 -6.11 -6.77
CA ILE A 341 -0.40 -7.34 -6.65
C ILE A 341 -1.03 -8.45 -7.48
N GLU A 342 -2.34 -8.68 -7.38
CA GLU A 342 -3.03 -9.73 -8.14
C GLU A 342 -2.90 -9.53 -9.65
N GLU A 343 -3.06 -8.30 -10.15
CA GLU A 343 -2.93 -7.98 -11.58
C GLU A 343 -1.50 -8.18 -12.10
N ILE A 344 -0.48 -7.75 -11.33
CA ILE A 344 0.94 -7.99 -11.67
C ILE A 344 1.23 -9.49 -11.80
N TRP A 345 0.64 -10.32 -10.92
CA TRP A 345 0.81 -11.77 -10.98
C TRP A 345 0.11 -12.40 -12.19
N ARG A 346 -1.09 -11.93 -12.53
CA ARG A 346 -1.88 -12.43 -13.67
C ARG A 346 -1.22 -12.13 -15.00
N GLY A 347 -0.76 -10.90 -15.23
CA GLY A 347 -0.26 -10.49 -16.55
C GLY A 347 1.04 -11.19 -17.00
N VAL A 348 1.87 -11.64 -16.05
CA VAL A 348 3.16 -12.31 -16.35
C VAL A 348 3.01 -13.72 -16.93
N LYS A 349 1.87 -14.39 -16.74
CA LYS A 349 1.63 -15.76 -17.22
C LYS A 349 1.72 -15.91 -18.74
N SER A 350 1.52 -14.84 -19.49
CA SER A 350 1.52 -14.85 -20.96
C SER A 350 2.90 -15.10 -21.60
N LEU A 351 4.00 -15.00 -20.83
CA LEU A 351 5.37 -15.03 -21.35
C LEU A 351 5.96 -16.42 -21.64
N ASP A 352 5.17 -17.50 -21.54
CA ASP A 352 5.63 -18.86 -21.83
C ASP A 352 5.70 -19.15 -23.34
N ASP A 353 4.98 -18.36 -24.15
CA ASP A 353 5.05 -18.40 -25.61
C ASP A 353 6.28 -17.58 -26.09
N PRO A 354 7.19 -18.18 -26.89
CA PRO A 354 8.35 -17.48 -27.45
C PRO A 354 8.01 -16.20 -28.23
N ALA A 355 6.89 -16.16 -28.95
CA ALA A 355 6.45 -14.99 -29.69
C ALA A 355 6.02 -13.86 -28.75
N VAL A 356 5.30 -14.19 -27.67
CA VAL A 356 4.90 -13.22 -26.64
C VAL A 356 6.12 -12.69 -25.90
N TYR A 357 7.08 -13.55 -25.56
CA TYR A 357 8.34 -13.16 -24.94
C TYR A 357 9.17 -12.22 -25.84
N GLN A 358 9.26 -12.53 -27.14
CA GLN A 358 9.94 -11.67 -28.11
C GLN A 358 9.24 -10.32 -28.26
N ALA A 359 7.90 -10.30 -28.31
CA ALA A 359 7.13 -9.06 -28.35
C ALA A 359 7.35 -8.20 -27.10
N ALA A 360 7.35 -8.80 -25.91
CA ALA A 360 7.66 -8.10 -24.66
C ALA A 360 9.10 -7.55 -24.64
N THR A 361 10.05 -8.33 -25.16
CA THR A 361 11.46 -7.89 -25.29
C THR A 361 11.59 -6.69 -26.23
N ALA A 362 10.83 -6.66 -27.33
CA ALA A 362 10.79 -5.52 -28.22
C ALA A 362 10.18 -4.28 -27.53
N ARG A 363 9.12 -4.43 -26.73
CA ARG A 363 8.53 -3.32 -25.96
C ARG A 363 9.49 -2.76 -24.91
N MET A 364 10.29 -3.60 -24.26
CA MET A 364 11.31 -3.19 -23.28
C MET A 364 12.40 -2.25 -23.85
N ALA A 365 12.51 -2.12 -25.18
CA ALA A 365 13.38 -1.12 -25.81
C ALA A 365 12.83 0.32 -25.70
N HIS A 366 11.60 0.49 -25.22
CA HIS A 366 10.92 1.77 -25.08
C HIS A 366 10.49 2.00 -23.62
N PRO A 367 10.31 3.27 -23.22
CA PRO A 367 9.67 3.60 -21.95
C PRO A 367 8.30 2.93 -21.81
N ILE A 368 7.95 2.50 -20.60
CA ILE A 368 6.63 1.99 -20.25
C ILE A 368 5.59 3.07 -20.55
N ALA A 369 4.61 2.73 -21.39
CA ALA A 369 3.51 3.62 -21.74
C ALA A 369 2.52 3.73 -20.58
N VAL A 370 2.03 4.94 -20.31
CA VAL A 370 1.00 5.21 -19.31
C VAL A 370 -0.33 5.41 -20.05
N PRO A 371 -1.31 4.51 -19.90
CA PRO A 371 -2.56 4.58 -20.66
C PRO A 371 -3.59 5.58 -20.10
N CYS A 372 -3.29 6.28 -19.01
CA CYS A 372 -4.20 7.19 -18.31
C CYS A 372 -3.50 8.51 -17.91
N GLU A 373 -4.28 9.48 -17.44
CA GLU A 373 -3.74 10.68 -16.80
C GLU A 373 -3.43 10.41 -15.33
N LEU A 374 -2.14 10.43 -14.98
CA LEU A 374 -1.68 10.35 -13.59
C LEU A 374 -1.20 11.73 -13.11
N PRO A 375 -1.46 12.10 -11.84
CA PRO A 375 -0.91 13.32 -11.26
C PRO A 375 0.62 13.30 -11.27
N ALA A 376 1.24 14.47 -11.37
CA ALA A 376 2.70 14.59 -11.38
C ALA A 376 3.33 14.06 -10.08
N SER A 377 2.67 14.33 -8.95
CA SER A 377 3.00 13.84 -7.61
C SER A 377 1.69 13.64 -6.84
N ILE A 378 1.68 12.71 -5.88
CA ILE A 378 0.53 12.44 -5.02
C ILE A 378 0.59 13.24 -3.70
N ALA A 379 1.71 13.92 -3.41
CA ALA A 379 1.85 14.70 -2.17
C ALA A 379 1.34 16.16 -2.33
N PRO A 380 0.61 16.72 -1.33
CA PRO A 380 0.57 18.16 -1.14
C PRO A 380 1.98 18.67 -0.78
N PRO A 381 2.31 19.96 -0.98
CA PRO A 381 3.63 20.49 -0.62
C PRO A 381 3.92 20.22 0.85
N ALA A 382 5.08 19.63 1.14
CA ALA A 382 5.49 19.27 2.48
C ALA A 382 5.51 20.51 3.38
N GLY A 383 4.69 20.49 4.44
CA GLY A 383 5.12 21.13 5.68
C GLY A 383 6.34 20.38 6.23
N PRO A 384 7.14 20.99 7.12
CA PRO A 384 8.26 20.31 7.75
C PRO A 384 7.80 18.98 8.36
N ALA A 385 8.59 17.93 8.16
CA ALA A 385 8.30 16.61 8.71
C ALA A 385 8.05 16.73 10.23
N PRO A 386 7.06 16.02 10.79
CA PRO A 386 6.83 16.06 12.23
C PRO A 386 8.07 15.53 12.95
N HIS A 387 8.52 16.27 13.96
CA HIS A 387 9.72 15.92 14.72
C HIS A 387 9.59 14.57 15.42
N ILE A 388 10.56 13.69 15.20
CA ILE A 388 10.59 12.33 15.74
C ILE A 388 11.35 12.33 17.05
N THR A 389 10.58 12.42 18.12
CA THR A 389 11.12 12.33 19.48
C THR A 389 11.53 10.92 19.86
N ARG A 390 12.53 10.82 20.73
CA ARG A 390 12.94 9.55 21.35
C ARG A 390 11.78 8.85 22.08
N PRO A 391 11.64 7.51 21.99
CA PRO A 391 10.66 6.75 22.75
C PRO A 391 10.77 6.99 24.25
N ALA A 392 9.62 7.00 24.93
CA ALA A 392 9.55 7.29 26.37
C ALA A 392 10.32 6.29 27.24
N ASP A 393 10.45 5.04 26.79
CA ASP A 393 11.24 4.00 27.46
C ASP A 393 12.74 4.07 27.19
N GLU A 394 13.18 4.99 26.32
CA GLU A 394 14.57 5.30 26.01
C GLU A 394 14.96 6.71 26.48
N ALA A 395 14.03 7.47 27.08
CA ALA A 395 14.24 8.86 27.49
C ALA A 395 15.40 9.05 28.48
N ASP A 396 15.65 8.06 29.35
CA ASP A 396 16.74 8.08 30.32
C ASP A 396 18.09 7.60 29.74
N MET A 397 18.12 7.14 28.49
CA MET A 397 19.33 6.67 27.82
C MET A 397 20.12 7.83 27.21
N VAL A 398 20.58 8.74 28.06
CA VAL A 398 21.40 9.88 27.64
C VAL A 398 22.89 9.50 27.60
N PRO A 399 23.70 10.07 26.69
CA PRO A 399 25.12 9.81 26.65
C PRO A 399 25.81 10.24 27.94
N ILE A 400 26.81 9.46 28.36
CA ILE A 400 27.60 9.73 29.55
C ILE A 400 28.93 10.35 29.10
N GLU A 401 29.20 11.55 29.58
CA GLU A 401 30.49 12.23 29.41
C GLU A 401 31.53 11.66 30.40
N HIS A 402 32.74 11.37 29.90
CA HIS A 402 33.87 10.90 30.69
C HIS A 402 35.10 11.80 30.47
N ASP A 403 35.84 12.08 31.54
CA ASP A 403 37.11 12.80 31.48
C ASP A 403 38.19 11.98 30.74
N ALA A 404 39.01 12.61 29.90
CA ALA A 404 40.08 11.94 29.16
C ALA A 404 41.46 12.08 29.80
N PRO A 405 41.87 11.07 30.60
CA PRO A 405 43.25 10.55 30.53
C PRO A 405 43.35 9.04 30.25
N ASP A 406 42.29 8.25 30.49
CA ASP A 406 42.30 6.78 30.41
C ASP A 406 41.30 6.18 29.38
N ASN A 407 40.42 7.00 28.81
CA ASN A 407 39.38 6.58 27.85
C ASN A 407 39.75 7.02 26.43
N HIS A 408 40.14 6.07 25.57
CA HIS A 408 40.51 6.36 24.19
C HIS A 408 39.26 6.48 23.30
N CYS A 409 39.25 7.47 22.40
CA CYS A 409 38.24 7.59 21.35
C CYS A 409 38.32 6.33 20.44
N ALA A 410 37.21 5.59 20.33
CA ALA A 410 37.13 4.27 19.70
C ALA A 410 37.10 4.33 18.16
N ILE A 411 36.87 5.50 17.59
CA ILE A 411 36.87 5.72 16.15
C ILE A 411 38.23 6.30 15.77
N GLU A 412 39.08 5.50 15.11
CA GLU A 412 40.35 5.99 14.56
C GLU A 412 40.10 6.64 13.19
N LEU A 413 39.51 7.85 13.17
CA LEU A 413 39.50 8.70 11.98
C LEU A 413 40.70 9.65 12.02
N ASN A 414 41.82 9.22 11.44
CA ASN A 414 43.02 10.01 11.10
C ASN A 414 43.51 11.08 12.13
N GLU A 415 44.39 10.60 13.03
CA GLU A 415 45.64 11.28 13.44
C GLU A 415 45.63 12.54 14.34
N ARG A 416 44.63 12.74 15.21
CA ARG A 416 44.86 13.53 16.45
C ARG A 416 44.27 12.86 17.68
N GLN A 417 45.15 12.35 18.55
CA GLN A 417 44.77 12.05 19.92
C GLN A 417 44.47 13.36 20.64
N TYR A 418 43.20 13.69 20.80
CA TYR A 418 42.75 14.83 21.59
C TYR A 418 43.03 14.56 23.07
N GLN A 419 44.26 14.86 23.50
CA GLN A 419 44.64 14.73 24.91
C GLN A 419 43.83 15.76 25.72
N ASN A 420 43.04 15.27 26.67
CA ASN A 420 42.23 16.03 27.63
C ASN A 420 40.88 16.60 27.14
N GLU A 421 40.31 16.09 26.05
CA GLU A 421 38.93 16.43 25.65
C GLU A 421 37.95 15.34 26.10
N PRO A 422 36.72 15.68 26.52
CA PRO A 422 35.76 14.70 27.03
C PRO A 422 35.37 13.70 25.95
N VAL A 423 35.11 12.46 26.37
CA VAL A 423 34.62 11.40 25.49
C VAL A 423 33.25 10.92 25.95
N TYR A 424 32.43 10.50 25.00
CA TYR A 424 31.02 10.18 25.22
C TYR A 424 30.77 8.70 25.03
N GLN A 425 30.05 8.11 25.99
CA GLN A 425 29.59 6.73 25.94
C GLN A 425 28.09 6.70 25.72
N PHE A 426 27.65 6.01 24.66
CA PHE A 426 26.24 5.91 24.29
C PHE A 426 25.60 4.65 24.86
N TRP A 427 24.32 4.74 25.21
CA TRP A 427 23.52 3.61 25.67
C TRP A 427 22.31 3.51 24.77
N HIS A 428 22.17 2.42 24.02
CA HIS A 428 21.10 2.30 23.06
C HIS A 428 20.30 1.00 23.23
N LYS A 429 19.00 1.09 22.98
CA LYS A 429 18.13 -0.08 22.88
C LYS A 429 18.12 -0.59 21.44
N GLN A 430 18.46 -1.87 21.27
CA GLN A 430 18.43 -2.53 19.96
C GLN A 430 16.98 -2.86 19.55
N PRO A 431 16.72 -3.10 18.24
CA PRO A 431 15.40 -3.51 17.76
C PRO A 431 14.85 -4.79 18.40
N ASP A 432 15.71 -5.67 18.92
CA ASP A 432 15.31 -6.88 19.65
C ASP A 432 14.99 -6.64 21.14
N GLY A 433 15.09 -5.39 21.59
CA GLY A 433 14.83 -4.95 22.96
C GLY A 433 16.02 -5.05 23.90
N THR A 434 17.18 -5.57 23.46
CA THR A 434 18.40 -5.61 24.28
C THR A 434 19.02 -4.22 24.42
N ILE A 435 19.64 -3.94 25.58
CA ILE A 435 20.32 -2.66 25.83
C ILE A 435 21.82 -2.85 25.63
N TRP A 436 22.40 -2.07 24.72
CA TRP A 436 23.82 -2.03 24.46
C TRP A 436 24.43 -0.76 25.07
N LYS A 437 25.39 -0.92 25.97
CA LYS A 437 25.97 0.18 26.77
C LYS A 437 27.32 0.69 26.26
N HIS A 438 27.83 0.13 25.15
CA HIS A 438 29.13 0.50 24.60
C HIS A 438 30.24 0.48 25.68
N GLU A 439 30.37 -0.64 26.42
CA GLU A 439 31.34 -0.73 27.53
C GLU A 439 32.78 -0.60 27.01
N ASN A 440 33.50 0.42 27.49
CA ASN A 440 34.85 0.78 27.04
C ASN A 440 34.94 1.24 25.56
N GLU A 441 33.80 1.61 24.96
CA GLU A 441 33.72 2.18 23.63
C GLU A 441 33.24 3.63 23.77
N TYR A 442 34.08 4.57 23.37
CA TYR A 442 33.83 6.00 23.53
C TYR A 442 33.98 6.72 22.19
N ILE A 443 33.28 7.82 21.99
CA ILE A 443 33.47 8.71 20.84
C ILE A 443 33.71 10.13 21.33
N CYS A 444 34.66 10.81 20.71
CA CYS A 444 34.99 12.21 20.97
C CYS A 444 34.04 13.11 20.17
N ALA A 445 33.83 14.35 20.63
CA ALA A 445 32.85 15.26 20.03
C ALA A 445 33.16 15.55 18.56
N GLU A 446 34.45 15.67 18.23
CA GLU A 446 34.98 15.98 16.90
C GLU A 446 34.68 14.86 15.91
N ASP A 447 34.94 13.62 16.29
CA ASP A 447 34.68 12.44 15.45
C ASP A 447 33.18 12.18 15.28
N LEU A 448 32.40 12.41 16.35
CA LEU A 448 30.95 12.38 16.26
C LEU A 448 30.46 13.45 15.28
N GLN A 449 30.99 14.67 15.36
CA GLN A 449 30.63 15.74 14.44
C GLN A 449 31.00 15.40 13.00
N GLU A 450 32.19 14.86 12.73
CA GLU A 450 32.59 14.45 11.38
C GLU A 450 31.67 13.35 10.82
N TYR A 451 31.32 12.35 11.64
CA TYR A 451 30.34 11.34 11.27
C TYR A 451 29.00 11.96 10.88
N ILE A 452 28.49 12.88 11.70
CA ILE A 452 27.21 13.55 11.47
C ILE A 452 27.27 14.45 10.22
N VAL A 453 28.38 15.14 9.98
CA VAL A 453 28.60 15.86 8.71
C VAL A 453 28.51 14.89 7.53
N GLY A 454 29.12 13.70 7.64
CA GLY A 454 29.00 12.63 6.64
C GLY A 454 27.55 12.21 6.39
N GLN A 455 26.75 12.00 7.45
CA GLN A 455 25.30 11.72 7.35
C GLN A 455 24.54 12.89 6.68
N ASN A 456 24.95 14.13 6.97
CA ASN A 456 24.36 15.35 6.42
C ASN A 456 24.71 15.61 4.95
N THR A 457 25.80 15.04 4.43
CA THR A 457 26.21 15.22 3.02
C THR A 457 26.06 13.97 2.15
N GLY A 458 25.98 12.78 2.74
CA GLY A 458 25.97 11.49 2.05
C GLY A 458 24.69 10.68 2.26
N VAL A 459 24.84 9.36 2.24
CA VAL A 459 23.74 8.41 2.52
C VAL A 459 23.43 8.46 4.01
N PHE A 460 22.24 8.94 4.34
CA PHE A 460 21.76 9.01 5.71
C PHE A 460 21.26 7.63 6.16
N THR A 461 21.77 7.17 7.30
CA THR A 461 21.34 5.95 8.00
C THR A 461 20.71 6.28 9.35
N GLY A 462 21.14 7.36 10.01
CA GLY A 462 20.65 7.76 11.33
C GLY A 462 20.95 6.73 12.44
N LEU A 463 21.95 5.87 12.23
CA LEU A 463 22.35 4.83 13.17
C LEU A 463 23.54 5.25 14.03
N CYS A 464 23.74 4.53 15.13
CA CYS A 464 24.91 4.70 15.99
C CYS A 464 26.24 4.47 15.21
N PRO A 465 27.26 5.33 15.38
CA PRO A 465 28.57 5.22 14.71
C PRO A 465 29.54 4.22 15.37
N LEU A 466 29.24 3.76 16.58
CA LEU A 466 30.05 2.80 17.34
C LEU A 466 29.79 1.36 16.81
N PRO A 467 30.68 0.37 17.07
CA PRO A 467 30.98 -0.75 16.15
C PRO A 467 29.80 -1.58 15.65
N ASP A 468 30.03 -2.30 14.54
CA ASP A 468 29.13 -3.06 13.62
C ASP A 468 27.94 -3.84 14.22
N HIS A 469 27.84 -3.99 15.53
CA HIS A 469 26.78 -4.69 16.24
C HIS A 469 25.70 -3.76 16.81
N CYS A 470 25.94 -2.45 16.91
CA CYS A 470 24.92 -1.50 17.36
C CYS A 470 24.06 -1.04 16.17
N LYS A 471 22.83 -1.57 16.10
CA LYS A 471 21.84 -1.20 15.06
C LYS A 471 20.80 -0.19 15.54
N ALA A 472 21.06 0.46 16.67
CA ALA A 472 20.14 1.42 17.23
C ALA A 472 20.23 2.77 16.49
N ARG A 473 19.13 3.51 16.56
CA ARG A 473 19.06 4.89 16.03
C ARG A 473 19.83 5.81 16.96
N LEU A 474 20.51 6.79 16.36
CA LEU A 474 21.12 7.88 17.08
C LEU A 474 20.18 9.08 17.03
N TYR A 475 19.48 9.36 18.12
CA TYR A 475 18.45 10.39 18.15
C TYR A 475 19.08 11.80 18.18
N PRO A 476 18.48 12.84 17.57
CA PRO A 476 19.02 14.20 17.62
C PRO A 476 19.19 14.74 19.04
N GLU A 477 18.30 14.39 19.98
CA GLU A 477 18.36 14.81 21.38
C GLU A 477 19.60 14.27 22.12
N GLU A 478 20.23 13.23 21.58
CA GLU A 478 21.40 12.54 22.15
C GLU A 478 22.68 13.33 21.93
N ILE A 479 22.75 14.07 20.83
CA ILE A 479 23.98 14.70 20.35
C ILE A 479 23.92 16.24 20.37
N ARG A 480 22.75 16.80 20.69
CA ARG A 480 22.48 18.25 20.65
C ARG A 480 23.51 19.10 21.37
N ASP A 481 23.93 18.65 22.56
CA ASP A 481 24.87 19.39 23.41
C ASP A 481 26.33 18.95 23.21
N ILE A 482 26.58 18.02 22.27
CA ILE A 482 27.91 17.45 21.99
C ILE A 482 28.55 18.07 20.74
N ILE A 483 27.76 18.37 19.70
CA ILE A 483 28.24 18.84 18.41
C ILE A 483 27.79 20.29 18.12
N GLU A 484 28.33 20.90 17.06
CA GLU A 484 27.92 22.24 16.63
C GLU A 484 26.42 22.31 16.28
N VAL A 485 25.73 23.32 16.80
CA VAL A 485 24.27 23.54 16.61
C VAL A 485 23.86 23.51 15.13
N SER A 486 24.64 24.11 14.23
CA SER A 486 24.30 24.15 12.80
C SER A 486 24.37 22.77 12.13
N VAL A 487 25.26 21.90 12.61
CA VAL A 487 25.40 20.51 12.16
C VAL A 487 24.26 19.66 12.72
N TRP A 488 23.92 19.91 13.99
CA TRP A 488 22.81 19.26 14.68
C TRP A 488 21.46 19.58 14.05
N GLU A 489 21.13 20.86 13.80
CA GLU A 489 19.86 21.28 13.18
C GLU A 489 19.63 20.58 11.84
N LYS A 490 20.68 20.48 11.01
CA LYS A 490 20.63 19.77 9.74
C LYS A 490 20.47 18.25 9.91
N TYR A 491 21.07 17.69 10.96
CA TYR A 491 20.90 16.27 11.28
C TYR A 491 19.48 15.97 11.76
N GLU A 492 18.91 16.81 12.61
CA GLU A 492 17.53 16.74 13.08
C GLU A 492 16.55 16.76 11.91
N GLU A 493 16.69 17.73 11.00
CA GLU A 493 15.88 17.82 9.78
C GLU A 493 15.95 16.51 8.97
N LYS A 494 17.15 16.00 8.69
CA LYS A 494 17.31 14.75 7.95
C LYS A 494 16.81 13.53 8.70
N PHE A 495 16.98 13.49 10.02
CA PHE A 495 16.52 12.40 10.86
C PHE A 495 14.99 12.34 10.82
N ASP A 496 14.34 13.48 10.98
CA ASP A 496 12.90 13.61 10.89
C ASP A 496 12.40 13.25 9.49
N GLU A 497 13.03 13.75 8.42
CA GLU A 497 12.67 13.36 7.06
C GLU A 497 12.81 11.84 6.83
N HIS A 498 13.96 11.27 7.22
CA HIS A 498 14.29 9.88 6.97
C HIS A 498 13.41 8.93 7.76
N PHE A 499 13.21 9.20 9.04
CA PHE A 499 12.40 8.36 9.90
C PHE A 499 10.92 8.71 9.83
N ALA A 500 10.49 9.91 9.40
CA ALA A 500 9.08 10.19 9.14
C ALA A 500 8.63 9.39 7.92
N ALA A 501 9.47 9.33 6.88
CA ALA A 501 9.25 8.44 5.74
C ALA A 501 9.10 6.95 6.15
N MET A 502 9.69 6.55 7.28
CA MET A 502 9.59 5.18 7.82
C MET A 502 8.47 4.98 8.88
N ALA A 503 8.15 6.00 9.67
CA ALA A 503 7.26 5.93 10.83
C ALA A 503 5.78 6.18 10.48
N GLY A 504 5.49 6.82 9.34
CA GLY A 504 4.10 7.11 8.95
C GLY A 504 3.91 8.18 7.87
N GLY A 505 4.98 8.66 7.24
CA GLY A 505 4.95 9.64 6.15
C GLY A 505 5.08 8.94 4.81
N GLY A 506 4.04 9.02 4.00
CA GLY A 506 3.99 8.35 2.71
C GLY A 506 5.16 8.71 1.80
N SER A 507 5.84 7.67 1.28
CA SER A 507 5.78 7.56 -0.17
C SER A 507 4.30 7.61 -0.51
N SER A 508 3.83 8.73 -1.02
CA SER A 508 2.41 8.96 -1.30
C SER A 508 1.86 7.98 -2.34
N GLY A 509 2.73 7.17 -2.95
CA GLY A 509 2.39 6.02 -3.78
C GLY A 509 2.46 4.67 -3.08
N ILE A 510 2.02 3.66 -3.82
CA ILE A 510 1.88 2.29 -3.32
C ILE A 510 3.24 1.59 -3.12
N LEU A 511 4.35 2.19 -3.53
CA LEU A 511 5.68 1.60 -3.42
C LEU A 511 6.41 2.19 -2.24
N TYR A 512 7.12 1.37 -1.47
CA TYR A 512 7.92 1.84 -0.35
C TYR A 512 9.31 1.22 -0.39
N LYS A 513 10.32 1.94 0.10
CA LYS A 513 11.69 1.42 0.17
C LYS A 513 11.79 0.44 1.34
N ILE A 514 12.33 -0.75 1.10
CA ILE A 514 12.66 -1.68 2.18
C ILE A 514 13.96 -1.20 2.84
N ASP A 515 13.99 -1.21 4.18
CA ASP A 515 15.20 -0.89 4.94
C ASP A 515 16.34 -1.85 4.55
N PRO A 516 17.52 -1.33 4.16
CA PRO A 516 18.68 -2.16 3.82
C PRO A 516 19.06 -3.19 4.89
N SER A 517 18.83 -2.89 6.17
CA SER A 517 19.11 -3.80 7.28
C SER A 517 18.16 -5.00 7.36
N GLU A 518 16.98 -4.90 6.75
CA GLU A 518 16.01 -5.99 6.61
C GLU A 518 16.26 -6.88 5.40
N LEU A 519 17.19 -6.47 4.53
CA LEU A 519 17.55 -7.17 3.30
C LEU A 519 18.74 -8.11 3.54
N GLY A 520 18.63 -9.33 3.00
CA GLY A 520 19.73 -10.28 3.05
C GLY A 520 19.74 -11.27 1.88
N CYS A 521 20.85 -12.01 1.77
CA CYS A 521 20.96 -13.22 0.95
C CYS A 521 21.59 -14.34 1.78
N LEU A 522 20.81 -15.39 2.11
CA LEU A 522 21.29 -16.58 2.80
C LEU A 522 21.61 -17.68 1.79
N LEU A 523 22.85 -17.73 1.28
CA LEU A 523 23.25 -18.85 0.44
C LEU A 523 22.94 -20.18 1.15
N PRO A 524 22.27 -21.14 0.49
CA PRO A 524 22.06 -22.44 1.09
C PRO A 524 23.43 -23.05 1.41
N PRO A 525 23.62 -23.64 2.61
CA PRO A 525 24.88 -24.26 2.95
C PRO A 525 25.24 -25.29 1.87
N PRO A 526 26.50 -25.36 1.43
CA PRO A 526 26.90 -26.29 0.38
C PRO A 526 26.46 -27.69 0.79
N LYS A 527 25.66 -28.35 -0.05
CA LYS A 527 25.22 -29.72 0.20
C LYS A 527 26.46 -30.55 0.51
N LYS A 528 26.66 -30.92 1.79
CA LYS A 528 27.73 -31.83 2.18
C LYS A 528 27.59 -33.04 1.27
N LYS A 529 28.59 -33.29 0.43
CA LYS A 529 28.62 -34.45 -0.46
C LYS A 529 28.25 -35.63 0.42
N ALA A 530 27.08 -36.24 0.17
CA ALA A 530 26.66 -37.43 0.88
C ALA A 530 27.81 -38.40 0.74
N GLY A 531 28.56 -38.62 1.83
CA GLY A 531 29.70 -39.50 1.84
C GLY A 531 29.23 -40.80 1.23
N ARG A 532 29.80 -41.16 0.08
CA ARG A 532 29.49 -42.37 -0.66
C ARG A 532 29.66 -43.51 0.35
N ARG A 533 28.58 -43.95 0.98
CA ARG A 533 28.59 -45.15 1.82
C ARG A 533 28.92 -46.26 0.85
N THR A 534 30.20 -46.58 0.74
CA THR A 534 30.65 -47.80 0.12
C THR A 534 29.99 -48.91 0.91
N TYR A 535 28.93 -49.47 0.34
CA TYR A 535 28.30 -50.68 0.83
C TYR A 535 29.36 -51.78 0.72
N ARG A 536 30.18 -51.92 1.76
CA ARG A 536 31.12 -53.03 1.90
C ARG A 536 30.26 -54.27 2.08
N LYS A 537 29.98 -54.94 0.95
CA LYS A 537 29.32 -56.25 0.86
C LYS A 537 29.99 -57.18 1.87
N LYS A 538 29.37 -57.38 3.04
CA LYS A 538 29.76 -58.45 3.98
C LYS A 538 29.55 -59.76 3.24
N GLY A 539 30.64 -60.37 2.78
CA GLY A 539 30.63 -61.71 2.22
C GLY A 539 30.02 -62.68 3.23
N LYS A 540 28.79 -63.12 2.98
CA LYS A 540 28.18 -64.25 3.66
C LYS A 540 29.00 -65.49 3.31
N LYS A 541 29.84 -65.96 4.25
CA LYS A 541 30.39 -67.32 4.20
C LYS A 541 29.23 -68.30 4.26
N SER A 542 28.93 -68.96 3.15
CA SER A 542 27.98 -70.05 3.07
C SER A 542 28.57 -71.29 3.77
N ARG A 543 27.99 -71.63 4.92
CA ARG A 543 28.26 -72.87 5.64
C ARG A 543 27.50 -73.99 4.91
N LYS A 544 28.19 -74.73 4.03
CA LYS A 544 27.65 -75.95 3.41
C LYS A 544 27.54 -77.05 4.47
N THR A 545 26.33 -77.27 4.96
CA THR A 545 25.92 -78.52 5.62
C THR A 545 25.60 -79.55 4.54
N ARG A 546 26.40 -80.62 4.44
CA ARG A 546 26.03 -81.83 3.70
C ARG A 546 26.10 -83.00 4.68
N GLY A 547 24.95 -83.64 4.89
CA GLY A 547 24.72 -84.63 5.93
C GLY A 547 25.30 -86.02 5.65
N LYS A 548 25.57 -86.71 6.76
CA LYS A 548 25.39 -88.14 7.06
C LYS A 548 25.49 -89.19 5.94
N LYS A 549 26.42 -90.13 6.12
CA LYS A 549 26.21 -91.59 6.37
C LYS A 549 27.60 -92.17 6.75
N ARG A 550 27.86 -92.57 8.00
CA ARG A 550 27.60 -93.87 8.68
C ARG A 550 28.29 -95.06 8.03
N SER A 551 28.80 -95.96 8.89
CA SER A 551 29.41 -97.29 8.65
C SER A 551 30.92 -97.25 8.33
N LEU A 552 31.84 -98.00 8.95
CA LEU A 552 31.77 -99.21 9.79
C LEU A 552 33.19 -99.56 10.31
N TYR A 553 33.25 -100.39 11.36
CA TYR A 553 34.32 -101.33 11.77
C TYR A 553 35.61 -100.85 12.48
N ASN A 554 35.70 -101.30 13.75
CA ASN A 554 36.83 -101.95 14.47
C ASN A 554 38.26 -101.59 14.03
N LYS A 555 39.15 -101.15 14.92
CA LYS A 555 39.72 -101.89 16.06
C LYS A 555 40.40 -100.92 17.02
#